data_AF-A0A2T1CY24-F1
#
_entry.id   AF-A0A2T1CY24-F1
#
_cell.length_a   1.000
_cell.length_b   1.000
_cell.length_c   1.000
_cell.angle_alpha   90.00
_cell.angle_beta   90.00
_cell.angle_gamma   90.00
#
_symmetry.space_group_name_H-M   'P 1'
#
loop_
_entity.id
_entity.type
_entity.pdbx_description
1 polymer ?
#
loop_
_entity_poly.entity_id
_entity_poly.type
_entity_poly.pdbx_seq_one_letter_code
_entity_poly.pdbx_strand_id
1 'polypeptide(L)'
;RGNSNTQERFDQLVEFLCVFAPEDIAFLTADREFIGTQWFALLMAEPVTRFRIRIRESQLLFDGQQSLKTTIVFQDLQPQQSKGLSGKRRLWGHWLYLAGLRLEDGSLLVVATNHAPSTAIADYALRWGIETLFGCLKTRGFCLEATQIKDPERLKKLIALLTLAFCWAHRVGEGVGEHPTFAMSIHTQCQPRHSIGQSNRS
;
A
#
# COMPACT_ATOMS: atom_id res chain seq x y z
N ARG A 1 -19.47 -13.84 -7.93
CA ARG A 1 -18.32 -14.72 -8.19
C ARG A 1 -17.16 -13.84 -8.60
N GLY A 2 -16.29 -13.45 -7.65
CA GLY A 2 -15.22 -12.49 -7.89
C GLY A 2 -13.90 -13.14 -7.49
N ASN A 3 -13.20 -13.71 -8.45
CA ASN A 3 -11.80 -14.07 -8.28
C ASN A 3 -11.08 -13.38 -9.43
N SER A 4 -10.74 -12.09 -9.24
CA SER A 4 -9.87 -11.39 -10.19
C SER A 4 -8.59 -12.20 -10.25
N ASN A 5 -8.33 -12.84 -11.38
CA ASN A 5 -7.18 -13.72 -11.49
C ASN A 5 -5.90 -12.86 -11.42
N THR A 6 -4.81 -13.42 -10.88
CA THR A 6 -3.48 -12.76 -10.86
C THR A 6 -3.08 -12.27 -12.26
N GLN A 7 -3.55 -12.95 -13.30
CA GLN A 7 -3.35 -12.58 -14.71
C GLN A 7 -4.06 -11.28 -15.11
N GLU A 8 -5.31 -11.05 -14.72
CA GLU A 8 -6.01 -9.80 -15.08
C GLU A 8 -5.36 -8.57 -14.44
N ARG A 9 -4.93 -8.71 -13.17
CA ARG A 9 -4.18 -7.66 -12.47
C ARG A 9 -2.84 -7.37 -13.15
N PHE A 10 -2.24 -8.41 -13.72
CA PHE A 10 -1.01 -8.31 -14.49
C PHE A 10 -1.23 -7.57 -15.82
N ASP A 11 -2.23 -7.94 -16.60
CA ASP A 11 -2.52 -7.31 -17.89
C ASP A 11 -2.80 -5.81 -17.72
N GLN A 12 -3.51 -5.43 -16.65
CA GLN A 12 -3.75 -4.02 -16.28
C GLN A 12 -2.46 -3.26 -15.93
N LEU A 13 -1.53 -3.89 -15.21
CA LEU A 13 -0.25 -3.26 -14.89
C LEU A 13 0.58 -3.05 -16.17
N VAL A 14 0.60 -4.04 -17.07
CA VAL A 14 1.30 -3.91 -18.35
C VAL A 14 0.71 -2.78 -19.19
N GLU A 15 -0.61 -2.72 -19.32
CA GLU A 15 -1.28 -1.63 -20.05
C GLU A 15 -0.93 -0.26 -19.44
N PHE A 16 -0.90 -0.14 -18.11
CA PHE A 16 -0.48 1.08 -17.43
C PHE A 16 0.99 1.45 -17.75
N LEU A 17 1.91 0.49 -17.65
CA LEU A 17 3.33 0.71 -17.94
C LEU A 17 3.61 0.97 -19.43
N CYS A 18 2.71 0.60 -20.34
CA CYS A 18 2.81 0.98 -21.75
C CYS A 18 2.42 2.45 -22.01
N VAL A 19 1.63 3.06 -21.12
CA VAL A 19 1.18 4.46 -21.25
C VAL A 19 2.15 5.43 -20.57
N PHE A 20 2.75 5.02 -19.45
CA PHE A 20 3.68 5.84 -18.68
C PHE A 20 5.10 5.31 -18.81
N ALA A 21 6.05 6.20 -19.14
CA ALA A 21 7.45 5.81 -19.18
C ALA A 21 7.91 5.36 -17.77
N PRO A 22 8.66 4.26 -17.63
CA PRO A 22 9.16 3.80 -16.34
C PRO A 22 9.95 4.86 -15.57
N GLU A 23 10.61 5.79 -16.28
CA GLU A 23 11.35 6.90 -15.68
C GLU A 23 10.47 7.93 -14.97
N ASP A 24 9.23 8.10 -15.41
CA ASP A 24 8.25 9.02 -14.81
C ASP A 24 7.62 8.44 -13.54
N ILE A 25 7.81 7.14 -13.30
CA ILE A 25 7.26 6.43 -12.16
C ILE A 25 8.29 6.42 -11.03
N ALA A 26 8.08 7.24 -10.01
CA ALA A 26 8.95 7.28 -8.83
C ALA A 26 9.09 5.89 -8.17
N PHE A 27 7.96 5.21 -7.93
CA PHE A 27 7.88 3.81 -7.51
C PHE A 27 6.44 3.27 -7.58
N LEU A 28 6.31 1.96 -7.82
CA LEU A 28 5.05 1.23 -7.70
C LEU A 28 4.81 0.75 -6.26
N THR A 29 3.68 1.12 -5.64
CA THR A 29 3.29 0.61 -4.32
C THR A 29 2.21 -0.47 -4.42
N ALA A 30 2.32 -1.57 -3.66
CA ALA A 30 1.26 -2.58 -3.62
C ALA A 30 1.16 -3.30 -2.27
N ASP A 31 -0.04 -3.76 -1.91
CA ASP A 31 -0.32 -4.50 -0.67
C ASP A 31 0.02 -6.00 -0.77
N ARG A 32 -0.08 -6.70 0.37
CA ARG A 32 0.22 -8.15 0.58
C ARG A 32 -0.61 -9.14 -0.26
N GLU A 33 -1.48 -8.65 -1.13
CA GLU A 33 -2.24 -9.43 -2.10
C GLU A 33 -1.54 -9.53 -3.46
N PHE A 34 -0.60 -8.62 -3.75
CA PHE A 34 0.18 -8.56 -4.98
C PHE A 34 1.55 -9.23 -4.75
N ILE A 35 1.50 -10.55 -4.55
CA ILE A 35 2.64 -11.35 -4.10
C ILE A 35 2.86 -12.58 -4.99
N GLY A 36 4.10 -13.05 -5.06
CA GLY A 36 4.47 -14.31 -5.73
C GLY A 36 5.56 -14.18 -6.79
N THR A 37 6.11 -15.33 -7.18
CA THR A 37 7.28 -15.43 -8.09
C THR A 37 7.04 -14.74 -9.43
N GLN A 38 5.89 -14.97 -10.07
CA GLN A 38 5.59 -14.39 -11.39
C GLN A 38 5.54 -12.86 -11.33
N TRP A 39 4.87 -12.30 -10.32
CA TRP A 39 4.75 -10.86 -10.13
C TRP A 39 6.12 -10.19 -9.98
N PHE A 40 6.99 -10.77 -9.15
CA PHE A 40 8.34 -10.24 -8.96
C PHE A 40 9.24 -10.46 -10.16
N ALA A 41 9.10 -11.56 -10.89
CA ALA A 41 9.86 -11.78 -12.12
C ALA A 41 9.60 -10.68 -13.16
N LEU A 42 8.36 -10.20 -13.26
CA LEU A 42 7.96 -9.14 -14.19
C LEU A 42 8.46 -7.76 -13.75
N LEU A 43 8.28 -7.42 -12.47
CA LEU A 43 8.84 -6.18 -11.92
C LEU A 43 10.36 -6.12 -12.03
N MET A 44 11.01 -7.29 -12.00
CA MET A 44 12.45 -7.41 -12.15
C MET A 44 12.90 -7.50 -13.62
N ALA A 45 11.99 -7.78 -14.56
CA ALA A 45 12.28 -7.80 -16.00
C ALA A 45 12.53 -6.38 -16.53
N GLU A 46 11.89 -5.37 -15.93
CA GLU A 46 12.13 -3.96 -16.20
C GLU A 46 12.79 -3.28 -14.99
N PRO A 47 14.13 -3.31 -14.88
CA PRO A 47 14.85 -2.91 -13.68
C PRO A 47 14.74 -1.41 -13.36
N VAL A 48 14.29 -0.58 -14.31
CA VAL A 48 14.05 0.86 -14.10
C VAL A 48 12.85 1.09 -13.17
N THR A 49 11.85 0.21 -13.21
CA THR A 49 10.64 0.37 -12.40
C THR A 49 10.95 0.09 -10.94
N ARG A 50 11.01 1.15 -10.12
CA ARG A 50 11.19 1.03 -8.68
C ARG A 50 9.89 0.56 -8.04
N PHE A 51 9.95 -0.22 -6.96
CA PHE A 51 8.74 -0.64 -6.25
C PHE A 51 8.88 -0.66 -4.73
N ARG A 52 7.73 -0.62 -4.04
CA ARG A 52 7.55 -0.71 -2.59
C ARG A 52 6.36 -1.63 -2.31
N ILE A 53 6.60 -2.91 -2.15
CA ILE A 53 5.53 -3.91 -2.05
C ILE A 53 5.49 -4.47 -0.63
N ARG A 54 4.34 -4.40 0.03
CA ARG A 54 4.17 -4.98 1.36
C ARG A 54 4.12 -6.50 1.28
N ILE A 55 4.89 -7.14 2.15
CA ILE A 55 4.92 -8.59 2.26
C ILE A 55 4.33 -9.05 3.60
N ARG A 56 3.96 -10.33 3.67
CA ARG A 56 3.43 -10.93 4.90
C ARG A 56 4.58 -11.20 5.88
N GLU A 57 4.30 -11.06 7.17
CA GLU A 57 5.25 -11.38 8.24
C GLU A 57 5.65 -12.88 8.30
N SER A 58 4.83 -13.75 7.70
CA SER A 58 5.10 -15.18 7.58
C SER A 58 6.04 -15.57 6.42
N GLN A 59 6.48 -14.61 5.59
CA GLN A 59 7.37 -14.92 4.48
C GLN A 59 8.75 -15.37 4.96
N LEU A 60 9.32 -16.34 4.24
CA LEU A 60 10.68 -16.82 4.45
C LEU A 60 11.66 -16.00 3.62
N LEU A 61 12.72 -15.55 4.28
CA LEU A 61 13.77 -14.70 3.74
C LEU A 61 15.09 -15.45 3.81
N PHE A 62 15.67 -15.74 2.65
CA PHE A 62 16.98 -16.41 2.59
C PHE A 62 18.10 -15.38 2.54
N ASP A 63 19.09 -15.50 3.41
CA ASP A 63 20.22 -14.55 3.52
C ASP A 63 21.49 -15.01 2.79
N GLY A 64 21.47 -16.18 2.16
CA GLY A 64 22.65 -16.81 1.55
C GLY A 64 23.11 -18.06 2.31
N GLN A 65 22.71 -18.19 3.58
CA GLN A 65 23.06 -19.33 4.43
C GLN A 65 21.81 -20.02 4.97
N GLN A 66 20.84 -19.26 5.45
CA GLN A 66 19.64 -19.78 6.10
C GLN A 66 18.38 -19.01 5.67
N SER A 67 17.23 -19.67 5.84
CA SER A 67 15.92 -19.06 5.61
C SER A 67 15.28 -18.73 6.96
N LEU A 68 15.04 -17.45 7.22
CA LEU A 68 14.38 -16.97 8.44
C LEU A 68 13.04 -16.34 8.11
N LYS A 69 12.06 -16.50 9.01
CA LYS A 69 10.78 -15.80 8.87
C LYS A 69 11.00 -14.30 9.01
N THR A 70 10.18 -13.52 8.31
CA THR A 70 10.21 -12.06 8.35
C THR A 70 10.04 -11.53 9.78
N THR A 71 9.18 -12.17 10.59
CA THR A 71 9.04 -11.86 12.03
C THR A 71 10.35 -11.97 12.82
N ILE A 72 11.17 -12.97 12.53
CA ILE A 72 12.45 -13.21 13.22
C ILE A 72 13.49 -12.18 12.75
N VAL A 73 13.54 -11.91 11.45
CA VAL A 73 14.51 -10.98 10.85
C VAL A 73 14.37 -9.56 11.40
N PHE A 74 13.15 -9.15 11.75
CA PHE A 74 12.84 -7.82 12.29
C PHE A 74 12.38 -7.88 13.76
N GLN A 75 12.74 -8.93 14.49
CA GLN A 75 12.30 -9.10 15.88
C GLN A 75 12.83 -8.03 16.83
N ASP A 76 13.98 -7.42 16.50
CA ASP A 76 14.67 -6.40 17.28
C ASP A 76 13.97 -5.02 17.24
N LEU A 77 13.06 -4.81 16.29
CA LEU A 77 12.32 -3.55 16.17
C LEU A 77 11.37 -3.32 17.35
N GLN A 78 11.56 -2.18 18.01
CA GLN A 78 10.65 -1.61 19.01
C GLN A 78 9.48 -0.89 18.33
N PRO A 79 8.33 -0.69 19.01
CA PRO A 79 7.21 0.06 18.46
C PRO A 79 7.62 1.42 17.88
N GLN A 80 7.07 1.75 16.71
CA GLN A 80 7.38 2.93 15.89
C GLN A 80 8.81 2.98 15.32
N GLN A 81 9.62 1.94 15.51
CA GLN A 81 10.95 1.85 14.94
C GLN A 81 10.92 1.21 13.55
N SER A 82 11.60 1.84 12.59
CA SER A 82 11.84 1.31 11.25
C SER A 82 13.31 0.94 11.03
N LYS A 83 13.56 -0.07 10.20
CA LYS A 83 14.91 -0.50 9.80
C LYS A 83 14.91 -1.06 8.39
N GLY A 84 15.84 -0.57 7.56
CA GLY A 84 16.23 -1.20 6.32
C GLY A 84 17.31 -2.25 6.55
N LEU A 85 17.22 -3.41 5.91
CA LEU A 85 18.31 -4.39 5.92
C LEU A 85 19.46 -3.90 5.03
N SER A 86 20.69 -4.06 5.51
CA SER A 86 21.90 -3.70 4.76
C SER A 86 22.13 -4.62 3.55
N GLY A 87 21.87 -5.92 3.72
CA GLY A 87 21.98 -6.92 2.68
C GLY A 87 20.63 -7.27 2.04
N LYS A 88 20.68 -7.68 0.77
CA LYS A 88 19.51 -8.26 0.10
C LYS A 88 19.11 -9.58 0.77
N ARG A 89 17.85 -9.95 0.62
CA ARG A 89 17.29 -11.25 0.99
C ARG A 89 16.60 -11.85 -0.22
N ARG A 90 16.74 -13.16 -0.39
CA ARG A 90 16.05 -13.88 -1.45
C ARG A 90 14.63 -14.19 -0.99
N LEU A 91 13.67 -13.63 -1.73
CA LEU A 91 12.23 -13.79 -1.55
C LEU A 91 11.64 -14.20 -2.91
N TRP A 92 10.87 -15.29 -2.94
CA TRP A 92 10.27 -15.85 -4.17
C TRP A 92 11.24 -15.99 -5.35
N GLY A 93 12.50 -16.33 -5.08
CA GLY A 93 13.51 -16.50 -6.14
C GLY A 93 14.32 -15.25 -6.48
N HIS A 94 13.95 -14.07 -5.97
CA HIS A 94 14.59 -12.79 -6.31
C HIS A 94 15.31 -12.17 -5.11
N TRP A 95 16.48 -11.57 -5.36
CA TRP A 95 17.25 -10.85 -4.35
C TRP A 95 16.74 -9.42 -4.21
N LEU A 96 16.12 -9.12 -3.08
CA LEU A 96 15.46 -7.84 -2.82
C LEU A 96 15.98 -7.19 -1.55
N TYR A 97 15.90 -5.87 -1.49
CA TYR A 97 16.05 -5.15 -0.25
C TYR A 97 14.72 -5.19 0.52
N LEU A 98 14.82 -5.17 1.85
CA LEU A 98 13.65 -5.19 2.73
C LEU A 98 13.79 -4.10 3.78
N ALA A 99 12.67 -3.51 4.14
CA ALA A 99 12.54 -2.61 5.27
C ALA A 99 11.36 -3.03 6.14
N GLY A 100 11.55 -3.00 7.46
CA GLY A 100 10.52 -3.30 8.45
C GLY A 100 10.19 -2.07 9.29
N LEU A 101 8.94 -1.98 9.72
CA LEU A 101 8.43 -1.03 10.71
C LEU A 101 7.58 -1.83 11.70
N ARG A 102 7.85 -1.67 13.00
CA ARG A 102 6.95 -2.14 14.05
C ARG A 102 5.91 -1.04 14.30
N LEU A 103 4.64 -1.37 14.11
CA LEU A 103 3.53 -0.44 14.38
C LEU A 103 3.28 -0.30 15.88
N GLU A 104 2.49 0.71 16.26
CA GLU A 104 2.14 0.98 17.66
C GLU A 104 1.42 -0.19 18.34
N ASP A 105 0.59 -0.91 17.58
CA ASP A 105 -0.11 -2.11 18.03
C ASP A 105 0.79 -3.35 18.14
N GLY A 106 2.10 -3.21 17.86
CA GLY A 106 3.07 -4.29 17.85
C GLY A 106 3.09 -5.13 16.57
N SER A 107 2.19 -4.87 15.62
CA SER A 107 2.19 -5.58 14.35
C SER A 107 3.37 -5.17 13.47
N LEU A 108 3.81 -6.08 12.60
CA LEU A 108 4.97 -5.86 11.74
C LEU A 108 4.54 -5.49 10.32
N LEU A 109 4.98 -4.33 9.85
CA LEU A 109 4.88 -3.91 8.46
C LEU A 109 6.23 -4.11 7.78
N VAL A 110 6.27 -4.94 6.73
CA VAL A 110 7.49 -5.15 5.94
C VAL A 110 7.26 -4.84 4.49
N VAL A 111 8.18 -4.09 3.90
CA VAL A 111 8.19 -3.67 2.51
C VAL A 111 9.38 -4.27 1.80
N ALA A 112 9.12 -4.94 0.68
CA ALA A 112 10.12 -5.39 -0.28
C ALA A 112 10.32 -4.36 -1.38
N THR A 113 11.58 -4.13 -1.75
CA THR A 113 11.97 -3.14 -2.75
C THR A 113 13.20 -3.59 -3.54
N ASN A 114 13.30 -3.17 -4.80
CA ASN A 114 14.51 -3.30 -5.60
C ASN A 114 15.56 -2.20 -5.34
N HIS A 115 15.17 -1.10 -4.67
CA HIS A 115 16.05 0.05 -4.45
C HIS A 115 15.77 0.79 -3.11
N ALA A 116 16.78 1.43 -2.54
CA ALA A 116 16.68 2.33 -1.37
C ALA A 116 15.81 1.81 -0.20
N PRO A 117 16.25 0.78 0.56
CA PRO A 117 15.49 0.28 1.70
C PRO A 117 15.28 1.31 2.82
N SER A 118 16.12 2.34 2.93
CA SER A 118 16.01 3.37 3.98
C SER A 118 14.75 4.22 3.85
N THR A 119 14.32 4.54 2.62
CA THR A 119 13.10 5.35 2.38
C THR A 119 11.86 4.50 2.20
N ALA A 120 12.01 3.17 2.09
CA ALA A 120 10.94 2.29 1.64
C ALA A 120 9.67 2.31 2.50
N ILE A 121 9.81 2.51 3.82
CA ILE A 121 8.68 2.63 4.73
C ILE A 121 7.93 3.96 4.52
N ALA A 122 8.66 5.07 4.40
CA ALA A 122 8.07 6.39 4.17
C ALA A 122 7.38 6.45 2.80
N ASP A 123 8.03 5.94 1.76
CA ASP A 123 7.48 5.82 0.41
C ASP A 123 6.18 4.99 0.42
N TYR A 124 6.17 3.88 1.17
CA TYR A 124 4.99 3.03 1.29
C TYR A 124 3.83 3.71 2.04
N ALA A 125 4.12 4.63 2.97
CA ALA A 125 3.09 5.35 3.71
C ALA A 125 2.23 6.23 2.78
N LEU A 126 2.77 6.72 1.65
CA LEU A 126 2.01 7.49 0.65
C LEU A 126 0.81 6.71 0.08
N ARG A 127 0.85 5.36 0.11
CA ARG A 127 -0.28 4.50 -0.26
C ARG A 127 -1.56 4.86 0.50
N TRP A 128 -1.47 5.37 1.74
CA TRP A 128 -2.64 5.79 2.51
C TRP A 128 -3.47 6.87 1.79
N GLY A 129 -2.86 7.68 0.92
CA GLY A 129 -3.59 8.66 0.10
C GLY A 129 -4.65 8.01 -0.81
N ILE A 130 -4.40 6.79 -1.28
CA ILE A 130 -5.33 6.03 -2.12
C ILE A 130 -6.58 5.60 -1.32
N GLU A 131 -6.44 5.30 -0.03
CA GLU A 131 -7.57 4.98 0.85
C GLU A 131 -8.48 6.18 1.05
N THR A 132 -7.90 7.39 1.17
CA THR A 132 -8.66 8.65 1.21
C THR A 132 -9.46 8.85 -0.08
N LEU A 133 -8.83 8.67 -1.24
CA LEU A 133 -9.51 8.75 -2.54
C LEU A 133 -10.69 7.77 -2.62
N PHE A 134 -10.47 6.50 -2.29
CA PHE A 134 -11.54 5.50 -2.30
C PHE A 134 -12.62 5.77 -1.26
N GLY A 135 -12.27 6.33 -0.10
CA GLY A 135 -13.24 6.77 0.91
C GLY A 135 -14.15 7.89 0.42
N CYS A 136 -13.58 8.90 -0.25
CA CYS A 136 -14.33 9.98 -0.89
C CYS A 136 -15.27 9.47 -2.00
N LEU A 137 -14.83 8.47 -2.77
CA LEU A 137 -15.64 7.89 -3.85
C LEU A 137 -16.79 7.00 -3.32
N LYS A 138 -16.53 6.17 -2.30
CA LYS A 138 -17.50 5.16 -1.84
C LYS A 138 -18.57 5.72 -0.91
N THR A 139 -18.18 6.40 0.17
CA THR A 139 -19.11 6.66 1.30
C THR A 139 -19.08 8.08 1.83
N ARG A 140 -17.98 8.82 1.68
CA ARG A 140 -17.82 10.17 2.27
C ARG A 140 -17.97 11.33 1.28
N GLY A 141 -18.23 11.05 0.00
CA GLY A 141 -18.37 12.08 -1.04
C GLY A 141 -19.46 11.73 -2.05
N PHE A 142 -19.11 10.95 -3.08
CA PHE A 142 -20.03 10.68 -4.20
C PHE A 142 -21.03 9.56 -3.94
N CYS A 143 -20.89 8.82 -2.83
CA CYS A 143 -21.77 7.74 -2.42
C CYS A 143 -22.11 6.80 -3.59
N LEU A 144 -21.09 6.37 -4.35
CA LEU A 144 -21.28 5.57 -5.57
C LEU A 144 -22.16 4.33 -5.32
N GLU A 145 -22.08 3.75 -4.14
CA GLU A 145 -22.90 2.60 -3.71
C GLU A 145 -24.41 2.93 -3.62
N ALA A 146 -24.76 4.19 -3.32
CA ALA A 146 -26.15 4.67 -3.28
C ALA A 146 -26.69 5.09 -4.66
N THR A 147 -25.82 5.39 -5.64
CA THR A 147 -26.24 5.86 -6.96
C THR A 147 -26.94 4.79 -7.82
N GLN A 148 -26.90 3.52 -7.41
CA GLN A 148 -27.47 2.35 -8.12
C GLN A 148 -27.15 2.29 -9.62
N ILE A 149 -26.07 2.94 -10.08
CA ILE A 149 -25.63 2.88 -11.47
C ILE A 149 -25.11 1.47 -11.74
N LYS A 150 -25.89 0.69 -12.49
CA LYS A 150 -25.54 -0.69 -12.88
C LYS A 150 -24.90 -0.79 -14.27
N ASP A 151 -24.96 0.29 -15.05
CA ASP A 151 -24.38 0.32 -16.39
C ASP A 151 -22.85 0.55 -16.32
N PRO A 152 -22.04 -0.39 -16.82
CA PRO A 152 -20.57 -0.32 -16.72
C PRO A 152 -19.96 0.89 -17.44
N GLU A 153 -20.53 1.29 -18.58
CA GLU A 153 -20.02 2.42 -19.37
C GLU A 153 -20.28 3.76 -18.67
N ARG A 154 -21.45 3.92 -18.06
CA ARG A 154 -21.77 5.08 -17.22
C ARG A 154 -20.89 5.12 -15.98
N LEU A 155 -20.63 3.97 -15.36
CA LEU A 155 -19.72 3.89 -14.22
C LEU A 155 -18.29 4.29 -14.61
N LYS A 156 -17.79 3.80 -15.76
CA LYS A 156 -16.47 4.17 -16.30
C LYS A 156 -16.35 5.67 -16.53
N LYS A 157 -17.33 6.29 -17.19
CA LYS A 157 -17.37 7.74 -17.44
C LYS A 157 -17.41 8.54 -16.14
N LEU A 158 -18.21 8.10 -15.18
CA LEU A 158 -18.30 8.74 -13.87
C LEU A 158 -16.96 8.68 -13.14
N ILE A 159 -16.35 7.50 -13.05
CA ILE A 159 -15.03 7.34 -12.41
C ILE A 159 -13.99 8.23 -13.10
N ALA A 160 -13.94 8.27 -14.44
CA ALA A 160 -13.00 9.12 -15.17
C ALA A 160 -13.17 10.62 -14.82
N LEU A 161 -14.43 11.10 -14.80
CA LEU A 161 -14.74 12.50 -14.50
C LEU A 161 -14.40 12.84 -13.03
N LEU A 162 -14.70 11.93 -12.10
CA LEU A 162 -14.33 12.07 -10.69
C LEU A 162 -12.82 12.08 -10.46
N THR A 163 -12.07 11.22 -11.17
CA THR A 163 -10.61 11.21 -11.11
C THR A 163 -10.04 12.55 -11.58
N LEU A 164 -10.51 13.09 -12.71
CA LEU A 164 -10.07 14.40 -13.21
C LEU A 164 -10.39 15.53 -12.23
N ALA A 165 -11.61 15.55 -11.68
CA ALA A 165 -12.01 16.55 -10.70
C ALA A 165 -11.18 16.46 -9.41
N PHE A 166 -10.86 15.24 -8.95
CA PHE A 166 -10.00 15.03 -7.80
C PHE A 166 -8.56 15.49 -8.07
N CYS A 167 -7.98 15.15 -9.23
CA CYS A 167 -6.66 15.64 -9.62
C CYS A 167 -6.61 17.17 -9.68
N TRP A 168 -7.66 17.80 -10.19
CA TRP A 168 -7.78 19.27 -10.19
C TRP A 168 -7.81 19.83 -8.78
N ALA A 169 -8.70 19.32 -7.92
CA ALA A 169 -8.83 19.76 -6.54
C ALA A 169 -7.53 19.56 -5.74
N HIS A 170 -6.82 18.44 -5.95
CA HIS A 170 -5.54 18.16 -5.34
C HIS A 170 -4.49 19.19 -5.75
N ARG A 171 -4.32 19.45 -7.06
CA ARG A 171 -3.35 20.42 -7.56
C ARG A 171 -3.64 21.84 -7.08
N VAL A 172 -4.92 22.23 -7.01
CA VAL A 172 -5.32 23.54 -6.45
C VAL A 172 -5.05 23.60 -4.95
N GLY A 173 -5.34 22.52 -4.21
CA GLY A 173 -5.05 22.42 -2.78
C GLY A 173 -3.57 22.52 -2.45
N GLU A 174 -2.71 21.90 -3.26
CA GLU A 174 -1.24 22.03 -3.16
C GLU A 174 -0.79 23.47 -3.39
N GLY A 175 -1.40 24.17 -4.37
CA GLY A 175 -1.09 25.57 -4.67
C GLY A 175 -1.56 26.59 -3.63
N VAL A 176 -2.47 26.22 -2.72
CA VAL A 176 -2.97 27.07 -1.63
C VAL A 176 -2.20 26.84 -0.32
N GLY A 177 -1.32 25.82 -0.27
CA GLY A 177 -0.54 25.44 0.90
C GLY A 177 0.55 26.44 1.36
N GLU A 178 0.78 27.54 0.63
CA GLU A 178 1.70 28.62 1.06
C GLU A 178 1.04 29.68 1.97
N HIS A 179 -0.25 29.54 2.31
CA HIS A 179 -0.91 30.35 3.33
C HIS A 179 -1.54 29.48 4.44
N PRO A 180 -1.46 29.90 5.72
CA PRO A 180 -1.75 29.02 6.85
C PRO A 180 -3.24 28.71 6.87
N THR A 181 -3.60 27.49 6.46
CA THR A 181 -5.00 27.12 6.40
C THR A 181 -5.34 26.21 7.57
N PHE A 182 -6.05 26.83 8.51
CA PHE A 182 -7.13 26.32 9.35
C PHE A 182 -7.11 24.82 9.70
N ALA A 183 -6.98 24.57 11.01
CA ALA A 183 -7.28 23.30 11.63
C ALA A 183 -8.72 22.87 11.30
N MET A 184 -8.88 21.95 10.36
CA MET A 184 -10.06 21.10 10.31
C MET A 184 -9.91 20.08 11.44
N SER A 185 -10.64 20.27 12.53
CA SER A 185 -10.83 19.24 13.55
C SER A 185 -11.57 18.06 12.92
N ILE A 186 -10.81 17.07 12.44
CA ILE A 186 -11.34 15.74 12.19
C ILE A 186 -11.76 15.21 13.56
N HIS A 187 -13.07 15.20 13.83
CA HIS A 187 -13.61 14.63 15.05
C HIS A 187 -13.34 13.12 15.02
N THR A 188 -12.18 12.73 15.56
CA THR A 188 -11.83 11.34 15.83
C THR A 188 -12.75 10.90 16.96
N GLN A 189 -13.91 10.34 16.64
CA GLN A 189 -14.62 9.51 17.60
C GLN A 189 -13.83 8.21 17.76
N CYS A 190 -12.79 8.30 18.58
CA CYS A 190 -12.34 7.18 19.39
C CYS A 190 -13.51 6.77 20.29
N GLN A 191 -14.00 5.54 20.15
CA GLN A 191 -14.59 4.85 21.28
C GLN A 191 -13.84 3.52 21.50
N PRO A 192 -13.18 3.36 22.67
CA PRO A 192 -12.65 2.09 23.11
C PRO A 192 -13.79 1.25 23.69
N ARG A 193 -13.97 0.01 23.21
CA ARG A 193 -14.75 -0.96 23.98
C ARG A 193 -13.81 -1.80 24.84
N HIS A 194 -13.57 -1.30 26.06
CA HIS A 194 -13.38 -2.16 27.20
C HIS A 194 -14.70 -2.91 27.47
N SER A 195 -14.62 -4.20 27.74
CA SER A 195 -15.65 -4.94 28.47
C SER A 195 -14.93 -5.83 29.48
N ILE A 196 -14.77 -5.30 30.68
CA ILE A 196 -14.39 -6.09 31.87
C ILE A 196 -15.70 -6.55 32.52
N GLY A 197 -15.87 -7.87 32.54
CA GLY A 197 -16.31 -8.69 33.69
C GLY A 197 -17.63 -8.40 34.40
N GLN A 198 -18.55 -9.36 34.30
CA GLN A 198 -19.41 -9.94 35.36
C GLN A 198 -19.82 -11.34 34.84
N SER A 199 -20.00 -12.44 35.57
CA SER A 199 -19.82 -12.85 36.97
C SER A 199 -20.07 -14.37 36.95
N ASN A 200 -19.11 -15.20 37.39
CA ASN A 200 -19.43 -16.57 37.76
C ASN A 200 -20.05 -16.52 39.17
N ARG A 201 -21.31 -16.91 39.29
CA ARG A 201 -21.92 -17.33 40.55
C ARG A 201 -22.09 -18.85 40.50
N SER A 202 -21.63 -19.47 41.60
CA SER A 202 -22.10 -20.72 42.22
C SER A 202 -22.17 -21.97 41.34
#